data_AF-A0A6A1VV55-F1
#
_entry.id   AF-A0A6A1VV55-F1
#
_cell.length_a   1.000
_cell.length_b   1.000
_cell.length_c   1.000
_cell.angle_alpha   90.00
_cell.angle_beta   90.00
_cell.angle_gamma   90.00
#
_symmetry.space_group_name_H-M   'P 1'
#
loop_
_entity.id
_entity.type
_entity.pdbx_description
1 polymer ?
#
loop_
_entity_poly.entity_id
_entity_poly.type
_entity_poly.pdbx_seq_one_letter_code
_entity_poly.pdbx_strand_id
1 'polypeptide(L)'
;MPVSIPDEHRGTDGDESSRLATLIGTLVRMHAPFGMPTWAKLSNSIKEYIRERVLEKMVEIQSQSTTESGAPKDVDIFTQVLGTKSGYVRRLGHSVKPIAASSSTVSIQRDPELVCELEATKATIEELKSRQSKYDNLKNNKQKCRRHRGKFKSNFNYLRHNLRNEIRR
;
A
#
# COMPACT_ATOMS: atom_id res chain seq x y z
N MET A 1 22.78 -2.14 43.57
CA MET A 1 22.42 -0.72 43.76
C MET A 1 21.52 -0.30 42.62
N PRO A 2 20.20 -0.13 42.83
CA PRO A 2 19.31 0.40 41.80
C PRO A 2 19.61 1.90 41.60
N VAL A 3 19.86 2.29 40.36
CA VAL A 3 20.09 3.70 39.99
C VAL A 3 18.73 4.35 39.80
N SER A 4 18.35 5.24 40.72
CA SER A 4 17.12 6.03 40.64
C SER A 4 17.36 7.24 39.74
N ILE A 5 16.64 7.34 38.62
CA ILE A 5 16.65 8.51 37.74
C ILE A 5 15.81 9.61 38.42
N PRO A 6 16.35 10.84 38.62
CA PRO A 6 15.62 11.94 39.24
C PRO A 6 14.40 12.33 38.41
N ASP A 7 13.29 12.66 39.09
CA ASP A 7 11.97 12.94 38.50
C ASP A 7 11.99 14.14 37.52
N GLU A 8 12.94 15.07 37.68
CA GLU A 8 13.17 16.19 36.75
C GLU A 8 13.66 15.77 35.36
N HIS A 9 14.13 14.52 35.19
CA HIS A 9 14.57 13.96 33.92
C HIS A 9 13.59 12.91 33.36
N ARG A 10 12.44 12.72 34.02
CA ARG A 10 11.29 12.02 33.43
C ARG A 10 10.64 13.01 32.47
N GLY A 11 11.20 13.12 31.26
CA GLY A 11 10.52 13.80 30.17
C GLY A 11 9.11 13.23 30.03
N THR A 12 8.14 14.06 29.69
CA THR A 12 6.82 13.59 29.26
C THR A 12 7.05 12.75 28.01
N ASP A 13 7.21 11.44 28.14
CA ASP A 13 7.01 10.49 27.06
C ASP A 13 5.51 10.53 26.75
N GLY A 14 5.06 11.60 26.11
CA GLY A 14 3.65 11.97 26.06
C GLY A 14 3.35 12.43 24.66
N ASP A 15 2.53 11.66 23.97
CA ASP A 15 1.83 12.02 22.74
C ASP A 15 2.69 12.23 21.48
N GLU A 16 3.68 13.12 21.45
CA GLU A 16 4.43 13.43 20.22
C GLU A 16 5.30 12.25 19.76
N SER A 17 5.98 11.59 20.70
CA SER A 17 6.75 10.36 20.45
C SER A 17 5.84 9.21 19.99
N SER A 18 4.66 9.08 20.61
CA SER A 18 3.66 8.06 20.25
C SER A 18 3.06 8.34 18.87
N ARG A 19 2.83 9.61 18.53
CA ARG A 19 2.32 10.08 17.23
C ARG A 19 3.34 9.81 16.14
N LEU A 20 4.62 10.13 16.38
CA LEU A 20 5.71 9.85 15.46
C LEU A 20 5.88 8.33 15.23
N ALA A 21 5.89 7.53 16.29
CA ALA A 21 6.00 6.07 16.18
C ALA A 21 4.83 5.46 15.38
N THR A 22 3.61 5.96 15.62
CA THR A 22 2.41 5.54 14.88
C THR A 22 2.53 5.87 13.40
N LEU A 23 2.97 7.09 13.09
CA LEU A 23 3.11 7.58 11.71
C LEU A 23 4.21 6.83 10.95
N ILE A 24 5.36 6.56 11.57
CA ILE A 24 6.40 5.71 10.98
C ILE A 24 5.83 4.32 10.71
N GLY A 25 5.09 3.75 11.67
CA GLY A 25 4.47 2.44 11.52
C GLY A 25 3.48 2.36 10.36
N THR A 26 2.62 3.36 10.17
CA THR A 26 1.67 3.40 9.05
C THR A 26 2.38 3.57 7.72
N LEU A 27 3.32 4.51 7.62
CA LEU A 27 4.09 4.74 6.39
C LEU A 27 4.85 3.48 5.95
N VAL A 28 5.50 2.79 6.89
CA VAL A 28 6.18 1.53 6.61
C VAL A 28 5.19 0.47 6.13
N ARG A 29 4.03 0.30 6.78
CA ARG A 29 3.01 -0.69 6.36
C ARG A 29 2.35 -0.36 5.02
N MET A 30 2.22 0.92 4.67
CA MET A 30 1.63 1.37 3.41
C MET A 30 2.54 1.12 2.20
N HIS A 31 3.85 1.28 2.38
CA HIS A 31 4.81 1.24 1.28
C HIS A 31 5.68 -0.02 1.25
N ALA A 32 5.73 -0.79 2.34
CA ALA A 32 6.38 -2.10 2.33
C ALA A 32 5.56 -3.09 1.49
N PRO A 33 6.17 -3.83 0.55
CA PRO A 33 5.47 -4.85 -0.21
C PRO A 33 4.91 -5.94 0.72
N PHE A 34 3.61 -6.23 0.59
CA PHE A 34 2.96 -7.32 1.31
C PHE A 34 3.63 -8.66 0.96
N GLY A 35 4.35 -9.24 1.93
CA GLY A 35 5.08 -10.50 1.76
C GLY A 35 6.56 -10.44 2.09
N MET A 36 7.12 -9.26 2.36
CA MET A 36 8.50 -9.14 2.84
C MET A 36 8.56 -9.04 4.38
N PRO A 37 9.04 -10.07 5.09
CA PRO A 37 9.04 -10.09 6.56
C PRO A 37 10.22 -9.32 7.18
N THR A 38 11.16 -8.79 6.38
CA THR A 38 12.41 -8.24 6.92
C THR A 38 12.88 -6.99 6.17
N TRP A 39 13.04 -5.89 6.92
CA TRP A 39 13.55 -4.59 6.45
C TRP A 39 14.86 -4.71 5.63
N ALA A 40 15.75 -5.62 6.03
CA ALA A 40 17.03 -5.84 5.37
C ALA A 40 16.87 -6.17 3.86
N LYS A 41 15.82 -6.89 3.48
CA LYS A 41 15.57 -7.38 2.11
C LYS A 41 14.90 -6.36 1.20
N LEU A 42 14.48 -5.20 1.70
CA LEU A 42 13.89 -4.14 0.89
C LEU A 42 14.95 -3.50 -0.02
N SER A 43 14.56 -3.13 -1.24
CA SER A 43 15.42 -2.39 -2.16
C SER A 43 15.78 -1.02 -1.58
N ASN A 44 16.98 -0.51 -1.91
CA ASN A 44 17.42 0.80 -1.43
C ASN A 44 16.49 1.93 -1.86
N SER A 45 15.89 1.85 -3.05
CA SER A 45 14.91 2.84 -3.52
C SER A 45 13.71 3.00 -2.58
N ILE A 46 13.17 1.89 -2.06
CA ILE A 46 12.03 1.91 -1.14
C ILE A 46 12.48 2.42 0.24
N LYS A 47 13.67 2.03 0.70
CA LYS A 47 14.23 2.51 1.96
C LYS A 47 14.44 4.02 1.95
N GLU A 48 15.02 4.57 0.88
CA GLU A 48 15.22 6.02 0.76
C GLU A 48 13.89 6.77 0.73
N TYR A 49 12.91 6.28 -0.03
CA TYR A 49 11.57 6.87 -0.06
C TYR A 49 10.92 6.94 1.32
N ILE A 50 10.99 5.84 2.09
CA ILE A 50 10.44 5.80 3.44
C ILE A 50 11.21 6.76 4.37
N ARG A 51 12.54 6.82 4.28
CA ARG A 51 13.33 7.74 5.12
C ARG A 51 13.02 9.20 4.82
N GLU A 52 12.94 9.58 3.56
CA GLU A 52 12.63 10.95 3.13
C GLU A 52 11.27 11.41 3.68
N ARG A 53 10.26 10.55 3.57
CA ARG A 53 8.92 10.78 4.13
C ARG A 53 8.90 10.88 5.66
N VAL A 54 9.71 10.09 6.36
CA VAL A 54 9.83 10.18 7.82
C VAL A 54 10.48 11.51 8.22
N LEU A 55 11.54 11.92 7.53
CA LEU A 55 12.23 13.20 7.80
C LEU A 55 11.30 14.39 7.55
N GLU A 56 10.56 14.39 6.45
CA GLU A 56 9.55 15.41 6.12
C GLU A 56 8.54 15.56 7.28
N LYS A 57 8.04 14.44 7.80
CA LYS A 57 7.06 14.42 8.88
C LYS A 57 7.63 14.82 10.24
N MET A 58 8.89 14.51 10.51
CA MET A 58 9.57 15.01 11.71
C MET A 58 9.68 16.54 11.71
N VAL A 59 10.04 17.13 10.56
CA VAL A 59 10.11 18.60 10.41
C VAL A 59 8.73 19.23 10.56
N GLU A 60 7.69 18.62 9.99
CA GLU A 60 6.30 19.09 10.13
C GLU A 60 5.82 19.08 11.59
N ILE A 61 6.10 18.00 12.34
CA ILE A 61 5.75 17.89 13.76
C ILE A 61 6.49 18.94 14.60
N GLN A 62 7.78 19.16 14.34
CA GLN A 62 8.56 20.21 15.02
C GLN A 62 8.09 21.62 14.68
N SER A 63 7.55 21.82 13.47
CA SER A 63 6.99 23.13 13.06
C SER A 63 5.62 23.41 13.70
N GLN A 64 4.86 22.36 14.05
CA GLN A 64 3.55 22.47 14.69
C GLN A 64 3.64 22.68 16.21
N SER A 65 4.78 22.41 16.85
CA SER A 65 4.95 22.57 18.31
C SER A 65 5.06 24.04 18.79
N THR A 66 4.99 25.03 17.90
CA THR A 66 5.13 26.46 18.23
C THR A 66 3.88 27.32 18.03
N THR A 67 2.74 26.72 17.66
CA THR A 67 1.47 27.48 17.54
C THR A 67 0.35 26.77 18.26
N GLU A 68 -0.13 27.46 19.27
CA GLU A 68 -1.21 27.10 20.18
C GLU A 68 -2.46 26.53 19.49
N SER A 69 -2.94 25.41 20.01
CA SER A 69 -4.38 25.14 20.09
C SER A 69 -4.55 24.25 21.30
N GLY A 70 -5.07 24.80 22.39
CA GLY A 70 -5.22 24.09 23.66
C GLY A 70 -5.87 22.73 23.43
N ALA A 71 -5.13 21.66 23.74
CA ALA A 71 -5.65 20.31 23.68
C ALA A 71 -7.01 20.29 24.40
N PRO A 72 -8.07 19.73 23.78
CA PRO A 72 -9.36 19.61 24.45
C PRO A 72 -9.09 18.90 25.77
N LYS A 73 -9.50 19.53 26.89
CA LYS A 73 -9.20 18.98 28.21
C LYS A 73 -9.83 17.59 28.25
N ASP A 74 -9.23 16.65 28.98
CA ASP A 74 -9.77 15.29 29.10
C ASP A 74 -11.28 15.29 29.40
N VAL A 75 -11.74 16.28 30.16
CA VAL A 75 -13.16 16.55 30.47
C VAL A 75 -14.02 16.76 29.22
N ASP A 76 -13.53 17.53 28.24
CA ASP A 76 -14.21 17.78 26.97
C ASP A 76 -14.27 16.50 26.11
N ILE A 77 -13.20 15.71 26.13
CA ILE A 77 -13.14 14.42 25.43
C ILE A 77 -14.12 13.42 26.08
N PHE A 78 -14.12 13.32 27.41
CA PHE A 78 -15.01 12.43 28.15
C PHE A 78 -16.47 12.79 27.97
N THR A 79 -16.82 14.09 27.99
CA THR A 79 -18.20 14.53 27.76
C THR A 79 -18.65 14.30 26.33
N GLN A 80 -17.75 14.40 25.34
CA GLN A 80 -18.07 14.07 23.95
C GLN A 80 -18.29 12.56 23.75
N VAL A 81 -17.45 11.70 24.34
CA VAL A 81 -17.49 10.24 24.13
C VAL A 81 -18.58 9.57 24.96
N LEU A 82 -18.69 9.95 26.23
CA LEU A 82 -19.62 9.31 27.17
C LEU A 82 -20.95 10.07 27.26
N GLY A 83 -20.99 11.35 26.86
CA GLY A 83 -22.13 12.23 27.08
C GLY A 83 -22.11 12.85 28.48
N THR A 84 -23.05 13.75 28.76
CA THR A 84 -23.20 14.38 30.08
C THR A 84 -24.24 13.69 30.97
N LYS A 85 -24.98 12.72 30.42
CA LYS A 85 -26.16 12.13 31.06
C LYS A 85 -25.79 10.86 31.84
N SER A 86 -25.61 11.02 33.15
CA SER A 86 -25.46 9.90 34.08
C SER A 86 -26.74 9.06 34.15
N GLY A 87 -26.59 7.73 34.29
CA GLY A 87 -27.71 6.84 34.55
C GLY A 87 -27.27 5.45 34.99
N TYR A 88 -28.24 4.62 35.40
CA TYR A 88 -27.93 3.27 35.85
C TYR A 88 -27.57 2.33 34.69
N VAL A 89 -26.40 1.69 34.76
CA VAL A 89 -25.90 0.65 33.86
C VAL A 89 -25.91 -0.67 34.61
N ARG A 90 -26.66 -1.65 34.09
CA ARG A 90 -26.84 -2.96 34.73
C ARG A 90 -25.46 -3.61 34.96
N ARG A 91 -25.19 -4.02 36.20
CA ARG A 91 -23.91 -4.56 36.72
C ARG A 91 -22.78 -3.56 36.98
N LEU A 92 -22.87 -2.32 36.49
CA LEU A 92 -21.84 -1.28 36.72
C LEU A 92 -22.31 -0.17 37.66
N GLY A 93 -23.60 -0.11 37.99
CA GLY A 93 -24.14 0.90 38.89
C GLY A 93 -24.46 2.22 38.17
N HIS A 94 -24.38 3.35 38.87
CA HIS A 94 -24.58 4.66 38.25
C HIS A 94 -23.31 5.07 37.50
N SER A 95 -23.43 5.26 36.18
CA SER A 95 -22.31 5.66 35.32
C SER A 95 -22.81 6.54 34.18
N VAL A 96 -21.91 7.24 33.49
CA VAL A 96 -22.27 7.99 32.29
C VAL A 96 -22.73 6.99 31.22
N LYS A 97 -23.96 7.16 30.72
CA LYS A 97 -24.48 6.29 29.66
C LYS A 97 -23.92 6.77 28.32
N PRO A 98 -23.02 6.02 27.67
CA PRO A 98 -22.53 6.41 26.35
C PRO A 98 -23.73 6.60 25.43
N ILE A 99 -23.70 7.69 24.65
CA ILE A 99 -24.70 7.92 23.61
C ILE A 99 -24.66 6.68 22.73
N ALA A 100 -25.81 6.01 22.58
CA ALA A 100 -25.91 4.86 21.69
C ALA A 100 -25.34 5.32 20.34
N ALA A 101 -24.22 4.72 19.93
CA ALA A 101 -23.66 4.97 18.61
C ALA A 101 -24.81 4.71 17.66
N SER A 102 -25.37 5.78 17.07
CA SER A 102 -26.34 5.64 16.01
C SER A 102 -25.71 4.65 15.06
N SER A 103 -26.36 3.49 14.93
CA SER A 103 -26.03 2.48 13.93
C SER A 103 -26.27 3.15 12.59
N SER A 104 -25.34 4.02 12.20
CA SER A 104 -25.27 4.62 10.91
C SER A 104 -24.83 3.47 10.03
N THR A 105 -25.82 2.74 9.54
CA THR A 105 -25.80 2.27 8.17
C THR A 105 -25.51 3.50 7.32
N VAL A 106 -24.24 3.89 7.22
CA VAL A 106 -23.78 4.78 6.18
C VAL A 106 -24.07 3.98 4.92
N SER A 107 -25.25 4.22 4.34
CA SER A 107 -25.49 3.90 2.95
C SER A 107 -24.27 4.44 2.24
N ILE A 108 -23.48 3.54 1.66
CA ILE A 108 -22.37 3.87 0.78
C ILE A 108 -23.00 4.70 -0.34
N GLN A 109 -23.10 5.99 -0.13
CA GLN A 109 -23.42 6.97 -1.15
C GLN A 109 -22.14 6.98 -1.96
N ARG A 110 -22.09 6.08 -2.96
CA ARG A 110 -20.95 5.95 -3.84
C ARG A 110 -20.74 7.33 -4.43
N ASP A 111 -19.62 7.93 -4.04
CA ASP A 111 -19.16 9.15 -4.67
C ASP A 111 -19.10 8.90 -6.19
N PRO A 112 -19.92 9.61 -7.00
CA PRO A 112 -20.00 9.36 -8.44
C PRO A 112 -18.65 9.56 -9.14
N GLU A 113 -17.76 10.39 -8.58
CA GLU A 113 -16.40 10.58 -9.12
C GLU A 113 -15.56 9.31 -8.98
N LEU A 114 -15.59 8.66 -7.81
CA LEU A 114 -14.87 7.41 -7.57
C LEU A 114 -15.40 6.25 -8.43
N VAL A 115 -16.70 6.24 -8.72
CA VAL A 115 -17.29 5.24 -9.63
C VAL A 115 -16.83 5.46 -11.07
N CYS A 116 -16.81 6.71 -11.54
CA CYS A 116 -16.29 7.06 -12.86
C CYS A 116 -14.81 6.70 -13.01
N GLU A 117 -13.99 6.98 -12.00
CA GLU A 117 -12.56 6.63 -12.00
C GLU A 117 -12.34 5.11 -11.99
N LEU A 118 -13.16 4.37 -11.22
CA LEU A 118 -13.14 2.91 -11.21
C LEU A 118 -13.47 2.33 -12.60
N GLU A 119 -14.48 2.86 -13.29
CA GLU A 119 -14.83 2.38 -14.64
C GLU A 119 -13.76 2.75 -15.68
N ALA A 120 -13.16 3.93 -15.59
CA ALA A 120 -12.05 4.31 -16.46
C ALA A 120 -10.81 3.42 -16.27
N THR A 121 -10.46 3.12 -15.02
CA THR A 121 -9.34 2.21 -14.72
C THR A 121 -9.62 0.78 -15.16
N LYS A 122 -10.86 0.28 -15.04
CA LYS A 122 -11.25 -1.03 -15.61
C LYS A 122 -11.11 -1.05 -17.13
N ALA A 123 -11.56 -0.02 -17.83
CA ALA A 123 -11.47 0.08 -19.28
C ALA A 123 -10.00 0.05 -19.77
N THR A 124 -9.12 0.80 -19.11
CA THR A 124 -7.68 0.78 -19.43
C THR A 124 -7.04 -0.59 -19.18
N ILE A 125 -7.43 -1.29 -18.10
CA ILE A 125 -6.95 -2.66 -17.82
C ILE A 125 -7.38 -3.62 -18.93
N GLU A 126 -8.63 -3.53 -19.39
CA GLU A 126 -9.13 -4.38 -20.47
C GLU A 126 -8.42 -4.12 -21.81
N GLU A 127 -8.12 -2.86 -22.11
CA GLU A 127 -7.33 -2.48 -23.28
C GLU A 127 -5.90 -3.07 -23.20
N LEU A 128 -5.23 -2.94 -22.06
CA LEU A 128 -3.88 -3.48 -21.86
C LEU A 128 -3.87 -5.02 -21.97
N LYS A 129 -4.89 -5.70 -21.45
CA LYS A 129 -5.06 -7.15 -21.63
C LYS A 129 -5.22 -7.52 -23.11
N SER A 130 -6.01 -6.75 -23.86
CA SER A 130 -6.21 -6.95 -25.29
C SER A 130 -4.91 -6.76 -26.08
N ARG A 131 -4.15 -5.70 -25.77
CA ARG A 131 -2.84 -5.44 -26.35
C ARG A 131 -1.86 -6.57 -26.05
N GLN A 132 -1.81 -7.06 -24.82
CA GLN A 132 -0.94 -8.18 -24.41
C GLN A 132 -1.25 -9.45 -25.23
N SER A 133 -2.54 -9.81 -25.33
CA SER A 133 -2.98 -10.96 -26.15
C SER A 133 -2.55 -10.83 -27.62
N LYS A 134 -2.64 -9.62 -28.18
CA LYS A 134 -2.17 -9.35 -29.56
C LYS A 134 -0.66 -9.58 -29.71
N TYR A 135 0.14 -9.13 -28.76
CA TYR A 135 1.59 -9.36 -28.76
C TYR A 135 1.94 -10.84 -28.68
N ASP A 136 1.24 -11.61 -27.83
CA ASP A 136 1.48 -13.04 -27.68
C ASP A 136 1.12 -13.82 -28.96
N ASN A 137 -0.01 -13.46 -29.60
CA ASN A 137 -0.38 -14.02 -30.90
C ASN A 137 0.67 -13.73 -31.98
N LEU A 138 1.16 -12.49 -32.05
CA LEU A 138 2.19 -12.11 -33.01
C LEU A 138 3.51 -12.87 -32.79
N LYS A 139 3.91 -13.02 -31.52
CA LYS A 139 5.10 -13.78 -31.13
C LYS A 139 4.99 -15.25 -31.53
N ASN A 140 3.83 -15.86 -31.29
CA ASN A 140 3.55 -17.23 -31.69
C ASN A 140 3.59 -17.40 -33.22
N ASN A 141 2.97 -16.48 -33.97
CA ASN A 141 3.00 -16.50 -35.43
C ASN A 141 4.43 -16.35 -35.99
N LYS A 142 5.23 -15.43 -35.43
CA LYS A 142 6.64 -15.27 -35.81
C LYS A 142 7.44 -16.54 -35.59
N GLN A 143 7.23 -17.22 -34.45
CA GLN A 143 7.89 -18.48 -34.15
C GLN A 143 7.43 -19.61 -35.10
N LYS A 144 6.14 -19.67 -35.46
CA LYS A 144 5.61 -20.60 -36.45
C LYS A 144 6.27 -20.38 -37.82
N CYS A 145 6.31 -19.15 -38.33
CA CYS A 145 7.00 -18.81 -39.58
C CYS A 145 8.49 -19.20 -39.53
N ARG A 146 9.17 -18.98 -38.40
CA ARG A 146 10.58 -19.37 -38.22
C ARG A 146 10.78 -20.88 -38.33
N ARG A 147 9.87 -21.69 -37.77
CA ARG A 147 9.87 -23.15 -37.89
C ARG A 147 9.68 -23.61 -39.33
N HIS A 148 8.68 -23.09 -40.05
CA HIS A 148 8.45 -23.44 -41.45
C HIS A 148 9.65 -23.08 -42.34
N ARG A 149 10.26 -21.91 -42.12
CA ARG A 149 11.47 -21.50 -42.84
C ARG A 149 12.64 -22.46 -42.59
N GLY A 150 12.82 -22.93 -41.36
CA GLY A 150 13.86 -23.91 -41.03
C GLY A 150 13.65 -25.26 -41.72
N LYS A 151 12.41 -25.75 -41.75
CA LYS A 151 12.05 -26.98 -42.47
C LYS A 151 12.31 -26.85 -43.97
N PHE A 152 11.89 -25.75 -44.59
CA PHE A 152 12.13 -25.50 -46.01
C PHE A 152 13.62 -25.47 -46.35
N LYS A 153 14.43 -24.75 -45.57
CA LYS A 153 15.89 -24.71 -45.75
C LYS A 153 16.53 -26.10 -45.64
N SER A 154 16.09 -26.91 -44.68
CA SER A 154 16.62 -28.26 -44.47
C SER A 154 16.29 -29.17 -45.65
N ASN A 155 15.03 -29.15 -46.12
CA ASN A 155 14.61 -29.92 -47.30
C ASN A 155 15.35 -29.48 -48.56
N PHE A 156 15.52 -28.17 -48.76
CA PHE A 156 16.28 -27.64 -49.89
C PHE A 156 17.74 -28.09 -49.87
N ASN A 157 18.39 -28.03 -48.70
CA ASN A 157 19.76 -28.51 -48.54
C ASN A 157 19.88 -30.01 -48.81
N TYR A 158 18.94 -30.81 -48.32
CA TYR A 158 18.89 -32.25 -48.57
C TYR A 158 18.80 -32.57 -50.06
N LEU A 159 17.86 -31.94 -50.78
CA LEU A 159 17.72 -32.08 -52.23
C LEU A 159 18.99 -31.65 -52.97
N ARG A 160 19.58 -30.52 -52.58
CA ARG A 160 20.83 -30.01 -53.17
C ARG A 160 22.00 -30.98 -52.99
N HIS A 161 22.10 -31.63 -51.83
CA HIS A 161 23.12 -32.65 -51.57
C HIS A 161 22.92 -33.90 -52.43
N ASN A 162 21.68 -34.40 -52.55
CA ASN A 162 21.37 -35.56 -53.38
C ASN A 162 21.65 -35.31 -54.86
N LEU A 163 21.21 -34.18 -55.40
CA LEU A 163 21.51 -33.78 -56.79
C LEU A 163 23.02 -33.71 -57.07
N ARG A 164 23.79 -33.16 -56.13
CA ARG A 164 25.26 -33.08 -56.26
C ARG A 164 25.90 -34.47 -56.29
N ASN A 165 25.37 -35.42 -55.53
CA ASN A 165 25.87 -36.79 -55.50
C ASN A 165 25.50 -37.56 -56.78
N GLU A 166 24.31 -37.32 -57.32
CA GLU A 166 23.85 -37.94 -58.57
C GLU A 166 24.70 -37.51 -59.78
N ILE A 167 25.02 -36.21 -59.88
CA ILE A 167 25.87 -35.68 -60.97
C ILE A 167 27.32 -36.20 -60.89
N ARG A 168 27.77 -36.68 -59.72
CA ARG A 168 29.13 -37.17 -59.51
C ARG A 168 29.28 -38.68 -59.80
N ARG A 169 28.17 -39.41 -59.98
CA ARG A 169 28.18 -40.80 -60.44
C ARG A 169 28.24 -40.86 -61.95
#